data_AF-A0A3D8YJ77-F1
#
_entry.id   AF-A0A3D8YJ77-F1
#
_cell.length_a   1.000
_cell.length_b   1.000
_cell.length_c   1.000
_cell.angle_alpha   90.00
_cell.angle_beta   90.00
_cell.angle_gamma   90.00
#
_symmetry.space_group_name_H-M   'P 1'
#
loop_
_entity.id
_entity.type
_entity.pdbx_description
1 polymer ?
#
loop_
_entity_poly.entity_id
_entity_poly.type
_entity_poly.pdbx_seq_one_letter_code
_entity_poly.pdbx_strand_id
1 'polypeptide(L)'
;VHYGLPFIFVKLTTPSEKFNNAFLNYLKKDMEKFSLNLDVRDSFGFRNISAQYFKDANSGLCVFKIAIGHLKGAKYYLLLDSFKKTNNLKKNDFVKKYVEWVK
;
A
#
# COMPACT_ATOMS: atom_id res chain seq x y z
N VAL A 1 22.18 3.48 17.98
CA VAL A 1 21.46 2.50 17.14
C VAL A 1 20.25 3.19 16.54
N HIS A 2 20.30 3.57 15.26
CA HIS A 2 19.12 4.08 14.57
C HIS A 2 18.14 2.91 14.41
N TYR A 3 17.08 2.89 15.22
CA TYR A 3 15.98 1.97 15.02
C TYR A 3 15.31 2.30 13.69
N GLY A 4 15.78 1.67 12.61
CA GLY A 4 15.18 1.77 11.29
C GLY A 4 13.68 1.53 11.41
N LEU A 5 12.90 2.58 11.22
CA LEU A 5 11.46 2.50 11.16
C LEU A 5 11.13 1.58 9.99
N PRO A 6 10.35 0.50 10.18
CA PRO A 6 10.16 -0.51 9.15
C PRO A 6 9.11 0.01 8.18
N PHE A 7 9.55 0.90 7.30
CA PHE A 7 8.79 1.33 6.16
C PHE A 7 8.99 0.32 5.04
N ILE A 8 7.89 -0.08 4.41
CA ILE A 8 7.93 -0.75 3.12
C ILE A 8 7.75 0.33 2.06
N PHE A 9 8.70 0.43 1.14
CA PHE A 9 8.58 1.27 -0.03
C PHE A 9 8.17 0.41 -1.21
N VAL A 10 7.00 0.67 -1.75
CA VAL A 10 6.49 0.03 -2.96
C VAL A 10 6.55 1.04 -4.08
N LYS A 11 7.40 0.77 -5.06
CA LYS A 11 7.56 1.58 -6.25
C LYS A 11 6.74 0.96 -7.37
N LEU A 12 5.76 1.70 -7.88
CA LEU A 12 4.94 1.22 -8.98
C LEU A 12 5.60 1.62 -10.31
N THR A 13 5.81 0.64 -11.18
CA THR A 13 6.43 0.83 -12.49
C THR A 13 5.49 1.50 -13.49
N THR A 14 4.18 1.51 -13.21
CA THR A 14 3.19 2.27 -13.98
C THR A 14 2.77 3.51 -13.17
N PRO A 15 3.24 4.71 -13.53
CA PRO A 15 2.82 5.94 -12.89
C PRO A 15 1.47 6.39 -13.46
N SER A 16 0.36 5.85 -12.94
CA SER A 16 -0.97 6.42 -13.20
C SER A 16 -1.79 6.52 -11.92
N GLU A 17 -2.38 7.69 -11.70
CA GLU A 17 -3.22 7.95 -10.53
C GLU A 17 -4.34 6.90 -10.37
N LYS A 18 -4.96 6.49 -11.50
CA LYS A 18 -5.98 5.43 -11.52
C LYS A 18 -5.44 4.10 -11.00
N PHE A 19 -4.25 3.68 -11.43
CA PHE A 19 -3.66 2.42 -10.97
C PHE A 19 -3.26 2.51 -9.50
N ASN A 20 -2.81 3.68 -9.06
CA ASN A 20 -2.41 3.91 -7.67
C ASN A 20 -3.62 3.86 -6.73
N ASN A 21 -4.72 4.51 -7.10
CA ASN A 21 -5.97 4.44 -6.34
C ASN A 21 -6.49 3.00 -6.30
N ALA A 22 -6.43 2.28 -7.42
CA ALA A 22 -6.77 0.85 -7.46
C ALA A 22 -5.90 0.03 -6.51
N PHE A 23 -4.58 0.28 -6.49
CA PHE A 23 -3.63 -0.42 -5.63
C PHE A 23 -3.87 -0.15 -4.14
N LEU A 24 -4.12 1.10 -3.78
CA LEU A 24 -4.49 1.48 -2.41
C LEU A 24 -5.78 0.78 -1.97
N ASN A 25 -6.82 0.80 -2.81
CA ASN A 25 -8.10 0.17 -2.50
C ASN A 25 -7.97 -1.35 -2.36
N TYR A 26 -7.16 -1.97 -3.22
CA TYR A 26 -6.81 -3.38 -3.09
C TYR A 26 -6.20 -3.68 -1.72
N LEU A 27 -5.19 -2.90 -1.30
CA LEU A 27 -4.53 -3.12 -0.01
C LEU A 27 -5.48 -2.93 1.17
N LYS A 28 -6.30 -1.86 1.15
CA LYS A 28 -7.32 -1.63 2.19
C LYS A 28 -8.24 -2.85 2.32
N LYS A 29 -8.82 -3.30 1.21
CA LYS A 29 -9.73 -4.45 1.18
C LYS A 29 -9.07 -5.76 1.60
N ASP A 30 -7.80 -5.98 1.26
CA ASP A 30 -7.09 -7.19 1.67
C ASP A 30 -6.78 -7.17 3.17
N MET A 31 -6.42 -6.01 3.73
CA MET A 31 -6.18 -5.82 5.16
C MET A 31 -7.46 -5.89 6.00
N GLU A 32 -8.59 -5.41 5.47
CA GLU A 32 -9.90 -5.50 6.13
C GLU A 32 -10.31 -6.95 6.47
N LYS A 33 -9.87 -7.93 5.66
CA LYS A 33 -10.10 -9.37 5.94
C LYS A 33 -9.50 -9.83 7.28
N PHE A 34 -8.51 -9.10 7.77
CA PHE A 34 -7.82 -9.35 9.03
C PHE A 34 -8.20 -8.32 10.10
N SER A 35 -9.29 -7.57 9.90
CA SER A 35 -9.74 -6.47 10.76
C SER A 35 -8.66 -5.38 10.96
N LEU A 36 -7.79 -5.19 9.95
CA LEU A 36 -6.77 -4.15 9.93
C LEU A 36 -7.23 -3.01 9.02
N ASN A 37 -7.22 -1.79 9.55
CA ASN A 37 -7.48 -0.60 8.75
C ASN A 37 -6.16 0.04 8.27
N LEU A 38 -6.05 0.25 6.96
CA LEU A 38 -4.92 0.94 6.32
C LEU A 38 -5.26 2.41 6.09
N ASP A 39 -4.86 3.26 7.04
CA ASP A 39 -5.07 4.70 6.97
C ASP A 39 -4.10 5.36 5.98
N VAL A 40 -4.59 6.32 5.20
CA VAL A 40 -3.73 7.21 4.41
C VAL A 40 -3.51 8.50 5.18
N ARG A 41 -2.25 8.84 5.49
CA ARG A 41 -1.91 10.04 6.27
C ARG A 41 -0.46 10.47 6.04
N ASP A 42 -0.23 11.76 6.19
CA ASP A 42 1.12 12.35 6.03
C ASP A 42 2.00 12.22 7.27
N SER A 43 1.40 11.96 8.44
CA SER A 43 2.09 11.71 9.70
C SER A 43 1.94 10.27 10.14
N PHE A 44 3.05 9.62 10.47
CA PHE A 44 3.07 8.21 10.85
C PHE A 44 3.09 8.04 12.37
N GLY A 45 1.94 7.72 12.95
CA GLY A 45 1.88 7.15 14.30
C GLY A 45 2.24 5.66 14.26
N PHE A 46 3.10 5.18 15.16
CA PHE A 46 3.63 3.81 15.13
C PHE A 46 2.65 2.73 15.62
N ARG A 47 1.41 3.07 15.96
CA ARG A 47 0.44 2.12 16.52
C ARG A 47 -0.27 1.31 15.42
N ASN A 48 -0.65 1.98 14.34
CA ASN A 48 -1.47 1.42 13.27
C ASN A 48 -0.71 1.35 11.96
N ILE A 49 -1.12 0.42 11.10
CA ILE A 49 -0.63 0.38 9.74
C ILE A 49 -1.10 1.65 9.02
N SER A 50 -0.22 2.31 8.29
CA SER A 50 -0.58 3.50 7.51
C SER A 50 0.25 3.61 6.26
N ALA A 51 -0.31 4.23 5.23
CA ALA A 51 0.36 4.50 3.98
C ALA A 51 0.42 6.00 3.71
N GLN A 52 1.52 6.43 3.11
CA GLN A 52 1.60 7.68 2.40
C GLN A 52 1.87 7.36 0.94
N TYR A 53 1.19 8.08 0.06
CA TYR A 53 1.37 7.97 -1.37
C TYR A 53 1.81 9.33 -1.91
N PHE A 54 2.90 9.34 -2.66
CA PHE A 54 3.41 10.56 -3.28
C PHE A 54 4.04 10.25 -4.63
N LYS A 55 4.11 11.28 -5.48
CA LYS A 55 4.85 11.24 -6.73
C LYS A 55 6.25 11.76 -6.47
N ASP A 56 7.26 10.94 -6.75
CA ASP A 56 8.65 11.36 -6.68
C ASP A 56 8.89 12.45 -7.74
N ALA A 57 9.41 13.59 -7.32
CA ALA A 57 9.58 14.75 -8.19
C ALA A 57 10.64 14.51 -9.28
N ASN A 58 11.65 13.70 -8.99
CA ASN A 58 12.78 13.46 -9.91
C ASN A 58 12.45 12.43 -10.99
N SER A 59 11.82 11.31 -10.60
CA SER A 59 11.51 10.22 -11.52
C SER A 59 10.08 10.28 -12.08
N GLY A 60 9.22 11.11 -11.50
CA GLY A 60 7.79 11.12 -11.81
C GLY A 60 7.06 9.83 -11.41
N LEU A 61 7.74 8.93 -10.70
CA LEU A 61 7.22 7.63 -10.31
C LEU A 61 6.43 7.74 -9.01
N CYS A 62 5.42 6.89 -8.91
CA CYS A 62 4.55 6.88 -7.77
C CYS A 62 5.09 5.91 -6.71
N VAL A 63 5.26 6.41 -5.49
CA VAL A 63 5.83 5.69 -4.36
C VAL A 63 4.79 5.57 -3.27
N PHE A 64 4.56 4.33 -2.84
CA PHE A 64 3.80 4.00 -1.65
C PHE A 64 4.78 3.73 -0.51
N LYS A 65 4.70 4.57 0.53
CA LYS A 65 5.44 4.38 1.78
C LYS A 65 4.48 3.84 2.82
N ILE A 66 4.67 2.60 3.24
CA ILE A 66 3.78 1.93 4.19
C ILE A 66 4.52 1.73 5.52
N ALA A 67 4.01 2.36 6.57
CA ALA A 67 4.42 2.11 7.95
C ALA A 67 3.61 0.93 8.51
N ILE A 68 4.31 -0.11 8.96
CA ILE A 68 3.67 -1.36 9.43
C ILE A 68 3.08 -1.21 10.84
N GLY A 69 3.59 -0.25 11.63
CA GLY A 69 3.21 -0.05 13.03
C GLY A 69 3.87 -1.04 13.99
N HIS A 70 3.33 -1.15 15.20
CA HIS A 70 3.97 -1.79 16.36
C HIS A 70 4.03 -3.32 16.26
N LEU A 71 2.99 -3.94 15.66
CA LEU A 71 2.90 -5.39 15.41
C LEU A 71 3.63 -5.74 14.11
N LYS A 72 4.95 -5.55 14.11
CA LYS A 72 5.80 -5.64 12.91
C LYS A 72 5.67 -6.99 12.21
N GLY A 73 5.77 -8.12 12.92
CA GLY A 73 5.83 -9.46 12.32
C GLY A 73 4.58 -9.83 11.50
N ALA A 74 3.43 -9.99 12.16
CA ALA A 74 2.21 -10.44 11.47
C ALA A 74 1.76 -9.47 10.37
N LYS A 75 1.72 -8.16 10.65
CA LYS A 75 1.28 -7.16 9.67
C LYS A 75 2.22 -7.06 8.47
N TYR A 76 3.53 -7.25 8.68
CA TYR A 76 4.50 -7.32 7.59
C TYR A 76 4.26 -8.50 6.67
N TYR A 77 4.09 -9.71 7.23
CA TYR A 77 3.86 -10.90 6.42
C TYR A 77 2.53 -10.85 5.68
N LEU A 78 1.48 -10.30 6.29
CA LEU A 78 0.20 -10.05 5.61
C LEU A 78 0.36 -9.10 4.43
N LEU A 79 1.06 -7.96 4.61
CA LEU A 79 1.35 -7.04 3.52
C LEU A 79 2.17 -7.68 2.40
N LEU A 80 3.21 -8.46 2.74
CA LEU A 80 4.01 -9.18 1.76
C LEU A 80 3.17 -10.18 0.96
N ASP A 81 2.27 -10.89 1.62
CA ASP A 81 1.34 -11.80 0.96
C ASP A 81 0.39 -11.07 0.00
N SER A 82 -0.13 -9.90 0.41
CA SER A 82 -0.89 -9.02 -0.49
C SER A 82 -0.07 -8.60 -1.72
N PHE A 83 1.19 -8.19 -1.55
CA PHE A 83 2.02 -7.81 -2.69
C PHE A 83 2.30 -9.00 -3.63
N LYS A 84 2.55 -10.19 -3.09
CA LYS A 84 2.73 -11.41 -3.91
C LYS A 84 1.48 -11.73 -4.72
N LYS A 85 0.29 -11.59 -4.13
CA LYS A 85 -0.99 -11.78 -4.85
C LYS A 85 -1.14 -10.79 -6.00
N THR A 86 -0.65 -9.55 -5.87
CA THR A 86 -0.75 -8.55 -6.95
C THR A 86 0.11 -8.86 -8.17
N ASN A 87 1.23 -9.58 -8.01
CA ASN A 87 2.07 -9.97 -9.15
C ASN A 87 1.36 -10.90 -10.15
N ASN A 88 0.32 -11.60 -9.71
CA ASN A 88 -0.44 -12.54 -10.55
C ASN A 88 -1.68 -11.91 -11.21
N LEU A 89 -1.94 -10.62 -11.00
CA LEU A 89 -3.14 -9.96 -11.52
C LEU A 89 -2.86 -9.26 -12.85
N LYS A 90 -3.71 -9.50 -13.85
CA LYS A 90 -3.68 -8.74 -15.10
C LYS A 90 -4.02 -7.27 -14.82
N LYS A 91 -3.17 -6.37 -15.30
CA LYS A 91 -3.26 -4.92 -15.03
C LYS A 91 -4.62 -4.30 -15.33
N ASN A 92 -5.24 -4.63 -16.46
CA ASN A 92 -6.53 -4.04 -16.86
C ASN A 92 -7.69 -4.50 -15.97
N ASP A 93 -7.70 -5.79 -15.62
CA ASP A 93 -8.72 -6.38 -14.74
C ASP A 93 -8.59 -5.84 -13.32
N PHE A 94 -7.35 -5.61 -12.87
CA PHE A 94 -7.04 -5.01 -11.58
C PHE A 94 -7.62 -3.60 -11.45
N VAL A 95 -7.34 -2.71 -12.41
CA VAL A 95 -7.82 -1.33 -12.38
C VAL A 95 -9.35 -1.30 -12.38
N LYS A 96 -10.01 -2.07 -13.26
CA LYS A 96 -11.47 -2.12 -13.30
C LYS A 96 -12.08 -2.53 -11.95
N LYS A 97 -11.57 -3.62 -11.37
CA LYS A 97 -12.08 -4.21 -10.12
C LYS A 97 -11.93 -3.31 -8.89
N TYR A 98 -10.85 -2.53 -8.80
CA TYR A 98 -10.52 -1.77 -7.60
C TYR A 98 -10.69 -0.25 -7.74
N VAL A 99 -10.92 0.28 -8.96
CA VAL A 99 -11.37 1.66 -9.16
C VAL A 99 -12.88 1.80 -8.92
N GLU A 100 -13.70 0.87 -9.41
CA GLU A 100 -15.18 0.92 -9.26
C GLU A 100 -15.67 0.65 -7.83
N TRP A 101 -14.78 0.20 -6.94
CA TRP A 101 -15.10 -0.02 -5.53
C TRP A 101 -15.24 1.29 -4.72
N VAL A 102 -14.94 2.44 -5.33
CA VAL A 102 -15.26 3.76 -4.78
C VAL A 102 -16.75 4.05 -5.07
N LYS A 103 -17.63 3.65 -4.15
CA LYS A 103 -19.02 4.10 -4.08
C LYS A 103 -19.34 4.54 -2.66
#